data_AF-A0A920NV20-F1
#
_entry.id   AF-A0A920NV20-F1
#
_cell.length_a   1.000
_cell.length_b   1.000
_cell.length_c   1.000
_cell.angle_alpha   90.00
_cell.angle_beta   90.00
_cell.angle_gamma   90.00
#
_symmetry.space_group_name_H-M   'P 1'
#
loop_
_entity.id
_entity.type
_entity.pdbx_description
1 polymer ?
#
loop_
_entity_poly.entity_id
_entity_poly.type
_entity_poly.pdbx_seq_one_letter_code
_entity_poly.pdbx_strand_id
1 'polypeptide(L)'
;MGKEIYKDLQTTNKSCSFFSVSSETGADFKYSFSRSTNRYIDVNLNTPNKTVKFSLNTISRPLASNAVCAVAALISRGFDLDKVYPKLKDL
;
A
#
# COMPACT_ATOMS: atom_id res chain seq x y z
N MET A 1 -6.64 -6.07 -16.89
CA MET A 1 -7.44 -4.98 -16.30
C MET A 1 -6.58 -3.93 -15.58
N GLY A 2 -6.13 -4.10 -14.32
CA GLY A 2 -5.40 -3.02 -13.61
C GLY A 2 -4.11 -2.52 -14.28
N LYS A 3 -3.31 -3.45 -14.84
CA LYS A 3 -2.08 -3.13 -15.59
C LYS A 3 -2.32 -2.37 -16.90
N GLU A 4 -3.45 -2.61 -17.55
CA GLU A 4 -3.82 -1.91 -18.79
C GLU A 4 -4.26 -0.48 -18.46
N ILE A 5 -5.10 -0.31 -17.44
CA ILE A 5 -5.49 1.02 -16.94
C ILE A 5 -4.26 1.84 -16.54
N TYR A 6 -3.28 1.23 -15.87
CA TYR A 6 -2.03 1.91 -15.51
C TYR A 6 -1.24 2.38 -16.74
N LYS A 7 -1.10 1.53 -17.78
CA LYS A 7 -0.44 1.91 -19.04
C LYS A 7 -1.19 3.03 -19.77
N ASP A 8 -2.52 2.97 -19.77
CA ASP A 8 -3.37 3.99 -20.40
C ASP A 8 -3.26 5.33 -19.66
N LEU A 9 -3.19 5.32 -18.32
CA LEU A 9 -2.96 6.51 -17.51
C LEU A 9 -1.59 7.14 -17.75
N GLN A 10 -0.53 6.31 -17.87
CA GLN A 10 0.82 6.78 -18.20
C GLN A 10 0.90 7.45 -19.57
N THR A 11 0.12 6.98 -20.54
CA THR A 11 0.15 7.49 -21.92
C THR A 11 -0.76 8.70 -22.12
N THR A 12 -1.88 8.76 -21.40
CA THR A 12 -2.94 9.76 -21.63
C THR A 12 -2.80 11.02 -20.75
N ASN A 13 -2.25 10.89 -19.53
CA ASN A 13 -2.24 11.97 -18.54
C ASN A 13 -0.82 12.48 -18.22
N LYS A 14 -0.20 13.19 -19.16
CA LYS A 14 1.10 13.87 -18.90
C LYS A 14 1.03 15.02 -17.87
N SER A 15 -0.17 15.53 -17.57
CA SER A 15 -0.36 16.70 -16.68
C SER A 15 -0.83 16.36 -15.26
N CYS A 16 -1.26 15.12 -14.98
CA CYS A 16 -1.73 14.72 -13.66
C CYS A 16 -0.76 13.73 -13.01
N SER A 17 -0.26 14.08 -11.84
CA SER A 17 0.53 13.18 -10.99
C SER A 17 -0.40 12.16 -10.31
N PHE A 18 -0.18 10.88 -10.61
CA PHE A 18 -0.84 9.75 -9.95
C PHE A 18 0.20 8.90 -9.23
N PHE A 19 -0.27 8.13 -8.23
CA PHE A 19 0.53 7.11 -7.57
C PHE A 19 -0.13 5.75 -7.77
N SER A 20 0.70 4.76 -8.10
CA SER A 20 0.30 3.37 -8.26
C SER A 20 0.58 2.57 -7.00
N VAL A 21 -0.36 1.70 -6.64
CA VAL A 21 -0.25 0.79 -5.49
C VAL A 21 -0.42 -0.64 -6.00
N SER A 22 0.56 -1.51 -5.79
CA SER A 22 0.50 -2.89 -6.27
C SER A 22 1.39 -3.83 -5.48
N SER A 23 1.05 -5.13 -5.48
CA SER A 23 2.00 -6.17 -5.06
C SER A 23 2.98 -6.59 -6.15
N GLU A 24 2.75 -6.15 -7.39
CA GLU A 24 3.60 -6.44 -8.55
C GLU A 24 4.77 -5.44 -8.67
N THR A 25 5.71 -5.72 -9.57
CA THR A 25 6.87 -4.87 -9.85
C THR A 25 6.47 -3.60 -10.60
N GLY A 26 7.15 -2.47 -10.29
CA GLY A 26 7.01 -1.21 -11.03
C GLY A 26 5.93 -0.24 -10.54
N ALA A 27 5.36 -0.46 -9.36
CA ALA A 27 4.46 0.48 -8.70
C ALA A 27 5.20 1.43 -7.74
N ASP A 28 4.67 2.65 -7.56
CA ASP A 28 5.23 3.67 -6.66
C ASP A 28 5.16 3.22 -5.19
N PHE A 29 4.06 2.56 -4.84
CA PHE A 29 3.85 1.90 -3.55
C PHE A 29 3.76 0.40 -3.79
N LYS A 30 4.83 -0.30 -3.43
CA LYS A 30 4.89 -1.76 -3.56
C LYS A 30 4.64 -2.43 -2.23
N TYR A 31 3.71 -3.37 -2.15
CA TYR A 31 3.46 -4.11 -0.92
C TYR A 31 3.60 -5.62 -1.08
N SER A 32 3.87 -6.30 0.04
CA SER A 32 3.79 -7.75 0.15
C SER A 32 3.14 -8.15 1.46
N PHE A 33 2.46 -9.30 1.45
CA PHE A 33 1.82 -9.86 2.64
C PHE A 33 2.55 -11.13 3.08
N SER A 34 2.84 -11.22 4.37
CA SER A 34 3.17 -12.48 5.05
C SER A 34 2.13 -12.76 6.13
N ARG A 35 2.07 -14.02 6.56
CA ARG A 35 1.14 -14.44 7.61
C ARG A 35 1.91 -14.63 8.91
N SER A 36 1.47 -13.95 9.95
CA SER A 36 2.03 -14.13 11.29
C SER A 36 1.41 -15.34 11.99
N THR A 37 2.09 -15.88 13.00
CA THR A 37 1.66 -17.04 13.80
C THR A 37 0.34 -16.80 14.53
N ASN A 38 -0.02 -15.54 14.80
CA ASN A 38 -1.27 -15.13 15.45
C ASN A 38 -2.45 -14.90 14.50
N ARG A 39 -2.36 -15.37 13.24
CA ARG A 39 -3.34 -15.16 12.15
C ARG A 39 -3.40 -13.74 11.58
N TYR A 40 -2.51 -12.83 11.97
CA TYR A 40 -2.44 -11.50 11.38
C TYR A 40 -1.81 -11.52 9.99
N ILE A 41 -2.12 -10.49 9.21
CA ILE A 41 -1.40 -10.19 7.98
C ILE A 41 -0.33 -9.15 8.31
N ASP A 42 0.92 -9.55 8.15
CA ASP A 42 2.05 -8.63 8.17
C ASP A 42 2.19 -8.02 6.78
N VAL A 43 2.28 -6.71 6.76
CA VAL A 43 2.43 -5.90 5.56
C VAL A 43 3.82 -5.31 5.54
N ASN A 44 4.52 -5.53 4.43
CA ASN A 44 5.73 -4.81 4.09
C ASN A 44 5.42 -3.88 2.91
N LEU A 45 5.41 -2.58 3.15
CA LEU A 45 5.08 -1.54 2.18
C LEU A 45 6.33 -0.71 1.86
N ASN A 46 6.85 -0.87 0.65
CA ASN A 46 7.86 0.00 0.08
C ASN A 46 7.17 1.23 -0.49
N THR A 47 7.45 2.38 0.10
CA THR A 47 7.03 3.71 -0.38
C THR A 47 8.17 4.34 -1.17
N PRO A 48 7.95 5.48 -1.84
CA PRO A 48 9.03 6.19 -2.55
C PRO A 48 10.22 6.57 -1.65
N ASN A 49 9.98 6.83 -0.37
CA ASN A 49 11.00 7.38 0.54
C ASN A 49 11.54 6.36 1.56
N LYS A 50 10.73 5.37 1.94
CA LYS A 50 11.08 4.39 2.97
C LYS A 50 10.28 3.10 2.84
N THR A 51 10.82 2.04 3.43
CA THR A 51 10.06 0.80 3.68
C THR A 51 9.39 0.89 5.05
N VAL A 52 8.10 0.58 5.09
CA VAL A 52 7.28 0.57 6.29
C VAL A 52 6.77 -0.84 6.52
N LYS A 53 6.78 -1.27 7.79
CA LYS A 53 6.22 -2.56 8.20
C LYS A 53 5.14 -2.34 9.25
N PHE A 54 4.01 -3.01 9.09
CA PHE A 54 2.91 -3.02 10.05
C PHE A 54 2.12 -4.31 9.95
N SER A 55 1.32 -4.61 10.96
CA SER A 55 0.45 -5.79 10.98
C SER A 55 -1.01 -5.34 11.08
N LEU A 56 -1.91 -6.13 10.50
CA LEU A 56 -3.35 -5.91 10.54
C LEU A 56 -4.02 -7.13 11.18
N ASN A 57 -5.00 -6.90 12.06
CA ASN A 57 -5.78 -7.98 12.69
C ASN A 57 -6.87 -8.49 11.73
N THR A 58 -6.43 -8.96 10.57
CA THR A 58 -7.30 -9.54 9.56
C THR A 58 -6.61 -10.72 8.89
N ILE A 59 -7.41 -11.72 8.53
CA ILE A 59 -6.98 -12.85 7.68
C ILE A 59 -7.23 -12.58 6.19
N SER A 60 -7.94 -11.50 5.86
CA SER A 60 -8.39 -11.19 4.51
C SER A 60 -7.38 -10.32 3.77
N ARG A 61 -6.73 -10.89 2.76
CA ARG A 61 -5.81 -10.14 1.88
C ARG A 61 -6.50 -8.97 1.16
N PRO A 62 -7.75 -9.08 0.67
CA PRO A 62 -8.46 -7.93 0.11
C PRO A 62 -8.65 -6.77 1.11
N LEU A 63 -8.99 -7.07 2.37
CA LEU A 63 -9.10 -6.02 3.40
C LEU A 63 -7.74 -5.39 3.72
N ALA A 64 -6.69 -6.21 3.79
CA ALA A 64 -5.33 -5.72 3.95
C ALA A 64 -4.90 -4.81 2.78
N SER A 65 -5.27 -5.15 1.54
CA SER A 65 -5.03 -4.30 0.36
C SER A 65 -5.74 -2.96 0.46
N ASN A 66 -6.98 -2.92 0.95
CA ASN A 66 -7.69 -1.64 1.16
C ASN A 66 -6.99 -0.75 2.19
N ALA A 67 -6.50 -1.34 3.29
CA ALA A 67 -5.71 -0.62 4.29
C ALA A 67 -4.40 -0.09 3.70
N VAL A 68 -3.71 -0.88 2.87
CA VAL A 68 -2.52 -0.42 2.14
C VAL A 68 -2.84 0.78 1.24
N CYS A 69 -3.93 0.73 0.48
CA CYS A 69 -4.35 1.85 -0.37
C CYS A 69 -4.64 3.12 0.45
N ALA A 70 -5.29 2.99 1.61
CA ALA A 70 -5.54 4.12 2.50
C ALA A 70 -4.23 4.72 3.05
N VAL A 71 -3.30 3.88 3.49
CA VAL A 71 -1.96 4.30 3.95
C VAL A 71 -1.19 5.00 2.84
N ALA A 72 -1.17 4.43 1.62
CA ALA A 72 -0.50 5.03 0.47
C ALA A 72 -1.09 6.41 0.14
N ALA A 73 -2.41 6.54 0.11
CA ALA A 73 -3.08 7.82 -0.15
C ALA A 73 -2.73 8.90 0.87
N LEU A 74 -2.61 8.56 2.16
CA LEU A 74 -2.19 9.48 3.20
C LEU A 74 -0.72 9.90 3.04
N ILE A 75 0.18 8.95 2.76
CA ILE A 75 1.60 9.24 2.52
C ILE A 75 1.78 10.14 1.29
N SER A 76 1.04 9.87 0.20
CA SER A 76 1.02 10.70 -1.01
C SER A 76 0.58 12.14 -0.76
N ARG A 77 -0.15 12.42 0.33
CA ARG A 77 -0.54 13.78 0.76
C ARG A 77 0.45 14.42 1.75
N GLY A 78 1.56 13.75 2.06
CA GLY A 78 2.61 14.26 2.93
C GLY A 78 2.43 13.95 4.42
N PHE A 79 1.50 13.07 4.79
CA PHE A 79 1.34 12.67 6.19
C PHE A 79 2.45 11.70 6.62
N ASP A 80 3.09 11.99 7.75
CA ASP A 80 3.97 11.04 8.43
C ASP A 80 3.14 10.13 9.36
N LEU A 81 3.18 8.83 9.08
CA LEU A 81 2.36 7.82 9.74
C LEU A 81 3.18 6.93 10.68
N ASP A 82 4.42 7.28 11.02
CA ASP A 82 5.28 6.48 11.91
C ASP A 82 4.62 6.17 13.26
N LYS A 83 3.84 7.13 13.79
CA LYS A 83 3.08 6.96 15.04
C LYS A 83 1.76 6.20 14.88
N VAL A 84 1.32 5.98 13.64
CA VAL A 84 0.04 5.34 13.31
C VAL A 84 0.22 3.84 13.06
N TYR A 85 1.33 3.42 12.43
CA TYR A 85 1.57 2.01 12.12
C TYR A 85 1.40 1.04 13.29
N PRO A 86 1.87 1.36 14.53
CA PRO A 86 1.69 0.45 15.67
C PRO A 86 0.23 0.28 16.10
N LYS A 87 -0.67 1.20 15.71
CA LYS A 87 -2.10 1.18 16.02
C LYS A 87 -2.93 0.45 14.97
N LEU A 88 -2.38 0.25 13.76
CA LEU A 88 -3.10 -0.44 12.68
C LEU A 88 -3.39 -1.92 13.00
N LYS A 89 -2.65 -2.50 13.95
CA LYS A 89 -2.91 -3.86 14.43
C LYS A 89 -4.23 -4.02 15.20
N ASP A 90 -4.80 -2.91 15.68
CA ASP A 90 -6.04 -2.90 16.46
C ASP A 90 -7.29 -2.69 15.56
N LEU A 91 -7.07 -2.51 14.25
CA LEU A 91 -8.10 -2.55 13.18
C LEU A 91 -8.32 -3.98 12.69
#